data_AF-A0A7J4GVT0-F1
#
_entry.id   AF-A0A7J4GVT0-F1
#
_cell.length_a   1.000
_cell.length_b   1.000
_cell.length_c   1.000
_cell.angle_alpha   90.00
_cell.angle_beta   90.00
_cell.angle_gamma   90.00
#
_symmetry.space_group_name_H-M   'P 1'
#
loop_
_entity.id
_entity.type
_entity.pdbx_description
1 polymer ?
#
loop_
_entity_poly.entity_id
_entity_poly.type
_entity_poly.pdbx_seq_one_letter_code
_entity_poly.pdbx_strand_id
1 'polypeptide(L)'
;MALDANTQLLFHITPIVIGFIIMMPFGEALAAKLATKFPSLTTARGRLLGGMKLVMLGGFTVSVHTFWIHNKAKELGAGEFCSGESLFDCSSVIGNDAWNTMPVIGLPWGVIGMIAFAVFMWLIISISKEPNATWVVQHIKIGKVMGILGLVMMLYLFYAEFSIGKLCQYCTVAHLAHAITTFGFFRLENMFESNGWNTTKAAPTGKRQARRPKRGFVPPIPSEEE
;
A
#
# COMPACT_ATOMS: atom_id res chain seq x y z
N MET A 1 -12.51 0.83 -31.02
CA MET A 1 -13.50 1.05 -29.96
C MET A 1 -12.76 1.58 -28.75
N ALA A 2 -12.93 2.86 -28.40
CA ALA A 2 -12.31 3.40 -27.20
C ALA A 2 -12.95 2.72 -25.98
N LEU A 3 -12.13 2.24 -25.03
CA LEU A 3 -12.61 1.78 -23.74
C LEU A 3 -13.20 2.96 -22.98
N ASP A 4 -14.36 2.80 -22.36
CA ASP A 4 -14.94 3.84 -21.51
C ASP A 4 -14.12 4.01 -20.23
N ALA A 5 -14.30 5.14 -19.55
CA ALA A 5 -13.49 5.48 -18.39
C ALA A 5 -13.65 4.51 -17.20
N ASN A 6 -14.81 3.85 -17.02
CA ASN A 6 -14.96 2.84 -15.97
C ASN A 6 -14.12 1.62 -16.28
N THR A 7 -14.17 1.14 -17.53
CA THR A 7 -13.39 -0.03 -17.92
C THR A 7 -11.89 0.24 -17.85
N GLN A 8 -11.46 1.47 -18.16
CA GLN A 8 -10.07 1.89 -17.94
C GLN A 8 -9.69 1.86 -16.46
N LEU A 9 -10.54 2.42 -15.58
CA LEU A 9 -10.32 2.43 -14.13
C LEU A 9 -10.25 1.00 -13.54
N LEU A 10 -11.00 0.05 -14.11
CA LEU A 10 -11.00 -1.35 -13.68
C LEU A 10 -9.60 -1.99 -13.78
N PHE A 11 -8.81 -1.67 -14.80
CA PHE A 11 -7.45 -2.19 -14.94
C PHE A 11 -6.53 -1.75 -13.80
N HIS A 12 -6.78 -0.57 -13.22
CA HIS A 12 -5.97 -0.03 -12.13
C HIS A 12 -6.43 -0.54 -10.76
N ILE A 13 -7.74 -0.58 -10.53
CA ILE A 13 -8.29 -0.97 -9.22
C ILE A 13 -8.24 -2.48 -8.99
N THR A 14 -8.32 -3.29 -10.04
CA THR A 14 -8.29 -4.76 -9.95
C THR A 14 -7.04 -5.30 -9.23
N PRO A 15 -5.80 -4.93 -9.62
CA PRO A 15 -4.62 -5.37 -8.88
C PRO A 15 -4.60 -4.86 -7.43
N ILE A 16 -5.15 -3.67 -7.15
CA ILE A 16 -5.26 -3.14 -5.78
C ILE A 16 -6.21 -4.00 -4.93
N VAL A 17 -7.39 -4.30 -5.45
CA VAL A 17 -8.41 -5.11 -4.75
C VAL A 17 -7.90 -6.53 -4.51
N ILE A 18 -7.32 -7.18 -5.53
CA ILE A 18 -6.73 -8.52 -5.39
C ILE A 18 -5.60 -8.49 -4.35
N GLY A 19 -4.71 -7.50 -4.43
CA GLY A 19 -3.61 -7.33 -3.48
C GLY A 19 -4.10 -7.15 -2.05
N PHE A 20 -5.09 -6.28 -1.84
CA PHE A 20 -5.72 -6.06 -0.56
C PHE A 20 -6.35 -7.35 0.00
N ILE A 21 -7.13 -8.06 -0.81
CA ILE A 21 -7.75 -9.33 -0.39
C ILE A 21 -6.66 -10.32 0.10
N ILE A 22 -5.57 -10.50 -0.65
CA ILE A 22 -4.48 -11.42 -0.29
C ILE A 22 -3.79 -11.03 1.05
N MET A 23 -3.66 -9.72 1.32
CA MET A 23 -3.08 -9.19 2.57
C MET A 23 -3.95 -9.49 3.81
N MET A 24 -5.25 -9.63 3.62
CA MET A 24 -6.21 -9.78 4.70
C MET A 24 -6.38 -11.24 5.13
N PRO A 25 -6.78 -11.51 6.40
CA PRO A 25 -6.98 -12.87 6.89
C PRO A 25 -8.05 -13.63 6.11
N PHE A 26 -9.12 -12.97 5.68
CA PHE A 26 -10.18 -13.60 4.89
C PHE A 26 -9.73 -14.00 3.47
N GLY A 27 -8.60 -13.48 2.97
CA GLY A 27 -8.03 -13.84 1.66
C GLY A 27 -7.23 -15.14 1.65
N GLU A 28 -7.18 -15.88 2.76
CA GLU A 28 -6.39 -17.12 2.88
C GLU A 28 -6.76 -18.18 1.86
N ALA A 29 -8.05 -18.35 1.58
CA ALA A 29 -8.51 -19.32 0.58
C ALA A 29 -8.01 -18.96 -0.83
N LEU A 30 -8.01 -17.67 -1.18
CA LEU A 30 -7.49 -17.19 -2.46
C LEU A 30 -5.96 -17.36 -2.52
N ALA A 31 -5.26 -16.98 -1.45
CA ALA A 31 -3.82 -17.12 -1.35
C ALA A 31 -3.37 -18.59 -1.44
N ALA A 32 -4.10 -19.52 -0.81
CA ALA A 32 -3.82 -20.95 -0.85
C ALA A 32 -3.94 -21.52 -2.27
N LYS A 33 -4.97 -21.10 -3.04
CA LYS A 33 -5.09 -21.49 -4.46
C LYS A 33 -3.91 -21.00 -5.28
N LEU A 34 -3.50 -19.75 -5.07
CA LEU A 34 -2.37 -19.14 -5.78
C LEU A 34 -1.01 -19.67 -5.31
N ALA A 35 -0.91 -20.23 -4.11
CA ALA A 35 0.33 -20.73 -3.53
C ALA A 35 0.94 -21.90 -4.31
N THR A 36 0.13 -22.64 -5.07
CA THR A 36 0.58 -23.69 -6.00
C THR A 36 1.57 -23.16 -7.04
N LYS A 37 1.34 -21.92 -7.52
CA LYS A 37 2.21 -21.22 -8.48
C LYS A 37 3.17 -20.25 -7.79
N PHE A 38 2.79 -19.70 -6.64
CA PHE A 38 3.56 -18.69 -5.90
C PHE A 38 3.81 -19.14 -4.45
N PRO A 39 4.85 -19.96 -4.19
CA PRO A 39 5.12 -20.52 -2.86
C PRO A 39 5.30 -19.47 -1.77
N SER A 40 5.70 -18.25 -2.11
CA SER A 40 5.80 -17.13 -1.16
C SER A 40 4.47 -16.83 -0.45
N LEU A 41 3.32 -17.11 -1.07
CA LEU A 41 1.99 -16.86 -0.51
C LEU A 41 1.57 -17.86 0.58
N THR A 42 2.38 -18.88 0.87
CA THR A 42 2.12 -19.83 1.98
C THR A 42 2.30 -19.19 3.36
N THR A 43 3.13 -18.15 3.45
CA THR A 43 3.44 -17.47 4.72
C THR A 43 2.65 -16.18 4.86
N ALA A 44 2.35 -15.77 6.10
CA ALA A 44 1.69 -14.49 6.37
C ALA A 44 2.52 -13.30 5.84
N ARG A 45 3.85 -13.35 6.04
CA ARG A 45 4.80 -12.36 5.50
C ARG A 45 4.74 -12.27 3.98
N GLY A 46 4.81 -13.41 3.30
CA GLY A 46 4.83 -13.43 1.85
C GLY A 46 3.49 -13.10 1.21
N ARG A 47 2.36 -13.37 1.88
CA ARG A 47 1.04 -12.81 1.50
C ARG A 47 1.00 -11.30 1.62
N LEU A 48 1.46 -10.76 2.75
CA LEU A 48 1.48 -9.32 2.98
C LEU A 48 2.33 -8.61 1.91
N LEU A 49 3.58 -9.07 1.71
CA LEU A 49 4.47 -8.52 0.69
C LEU A 49 3.96 -8.76 -0.74
N GLY A 50 3.38 -9.93 -1.01
CA GLY A 50 2.80 -10.24 -2.32
C GLY A 50 1.64 -9.33 -2.68
N GLY A 51 0.71 -9.12 -1.75
CA GLY A 51 -0.41 -8.21 -1.95
C GLY A 51 0.02 -6.75 -2.05
N MET A 52 0.99 -6.31 -1.23
CA MET A 52 1.56 -4.96 -1.33
C MET A 52 2.17 -4.69 -2.72
N LYS A 53 2.84 -5.67 -3.36
CA LYS A 53 3.33 -5.51 -4.75
C LYS A 53 2.20 -5.28 -5.74
N LEU A 54 1.08 -6.00 -5.63
CA LEU A 54 -0.07 -5.80 -6.52
C LEU A 54 -0.71 -4.43 -6.30
N VAL A 55 -0.85 -3.99 -5.05
CA VAL A 55 -1.34 -2.65 -4.71
C VAL A 55 -0.42 -1.57 -5.30
N MET A 56 0.89 -1.74 -5.22
CA MET A 56 1.85 -0.79 -5.81
C MET A 56 1.84 -0.79 -7.33
N LEU A 57 1.60 -1.93 -7.97
CA LEU A 57 1.42 -1.98 -9.42
C LEU A 57 0.18 -1.16 -9.84
N GLY A 58 -0.94 -1.33 -9.14
CA GLY A 58 -2.14 -0.52 -9.39
C GLY A 58 -1.93 0.96 -9.09
N GLY A 59 -1.32 1.30 -7.95
CA GLY A 59 -0.98 2.68 -7.58
C GLY A 59 -0.06 3.36 -8.61
N PHE A 60 0.96 2.65 -9.10
CA PHE A 60 1.84 3.16 -10.13
C PHE A 60 1.09 3.40 -11.45
N THR A 61 0.33 2.41 -11.93
CA THR A 61 -0.38 2.52 -13.22
C THR A 61 -1.46 3.59 -13.19
N VAL A 62 -2.19 3.76 -12.07
CA VAL A 62 -3.16 4.86 -11.94
C VAL A 62 -2.47 6.22 -11.94
N SER A 63 -1.26 6.33 -11.36
CA SER A 63 -0.49 7.58 -11.37
C SER A 63 0.06 7.93 -12.77
N VAL A 64 0.45 6.93 -13.55
CA VAL A 64 0.77 7.12 -14.97
C VAL A 64 -0.45 7.61 -15.73
N HIS A 65 -1.63 7.05 -15.44
CA HIS A 65 -2.87 7.46 -16.07
C HIS A 65 -3.25 8.89 -15.68
N THR A 66 -3.16 9.28 -14.41
CA THR A 66 -3.45 10.67 -14.00
C THR A 66 -2.49 11.66 -14.66
N PHE A 67 -1.21 11.30 -14.83
CA PHE A 67 -0.29 12.14 -15.59
C PHE A 67 -0.67 12.24 -17.07
N TRP A 68 -1.13 11.15 -17.68
CA TRP A 68 -1.66 11.19 -19.04
C TRP A 68 -2.90 12.10 -19.15
N ILE A 69 -3.86 11.98 -18.22
CA ILE A 69 -5.03 12.86 -18.15
C ILE A 69 -4.60 14.33 -18.01
N HIS A 70 -3.62 14.63 -17.16
CA HIS A 70 -3.11 15.99 -16.98
C HIS A 70 -2.62 16.60 -18.30
N ASN A 71 -1.79 15.86 -19.04
CA ASN A 71 -1.29 16.34 -20.32
C ASN A 71 -2.40 16.46 -21.37
N LYS A 72 -3.36 15.54 -21.40
CA LYS A 72 -4.49 15.60 -22.33
C LYS A 72 -5.49 16.70 -22.01
N ALA A 73 -5.74 16.97 -20.74
CA ALA A 73 -6.54 18.12 -20.33
C ALA A 73 -5.87 19.44 -20.75
N LYS A 74 -4.53 19.53 -20.71
CA LYS A 74 -3.80 20.69 -21.23
C LYS A 74 -3.89 20.86 -22.74
N GLU A 75 -3.80 19.77 -23.48
CA GLU A 75 -3.88 19.80 -24.95
C GLU A 75 -5.29 20.11 -25.46
N LEU A 76 -6.33 19.54 -24.81
CA LEU A 76 -7.71 19.56 -25.30
C LEU A 76 -8.60 20.54 -24.52
N GLY A 77 -8.12 21.12 -23.43
CA GLY A 77 -8.86 21.98 -22.50
C GLY A 77 -9.77 21.21 -21.55
N ALA A 78 -10.62 20.31 -22.07
CA ALA A 78 -11.52 19.47 -21.30
C ALA A 78 -11.74 18.11 -21.96
N GLY A 79 -12.12 17.10 -21.17
CA GLY A 79 -12.47 15.78 -21.71
C GLY A 79 -13.18 14.88 -20.70
N GLU A 80 -13.90 13.88 -21.23
CA GLU A 80 -14.58 12.86 -20.42
C GLU A 80 -13.60 11.79 -19.95
N PHE A 81 -12.79 12.13 -18.95
CA PHE A 81 -11.75 11.23 -18.43
C PHE A 81 -12.23 10.31 -17.31
N CYS A 82 -13.40 10.57 -16.69
CA CYS A 82 -13.99 9.68 -15.68
C CYS A 82 -15.52 9.70 -15.67
N SER A 83 -16.13 8.80 -14.90
CA SER A 83 -17.46 8.26 -15.22
C SER A 83 -18.66 8.93 -14.56
N GLY A 84 -18.58 10.20 -14.17
CA GLY A 84 -19.73 10.90 -13.59
C GLY A 84 -20.07 12.18 -14.30
N GLU A 85 -21.33 12.31 -14.71
CA GLU A 85 -21.89 13.61 -15.04
C GLU A 85 -22.02 14.42 -13.74
N SER A 86 -21.49 15.66 -13.74
CA SER A 86 -21.53 16.66 -12.67
C SER A 86 -20.54 16.53 -11.50
N LEU A 87 -20.59 15.50 -10.64
CA LEU A 87 -19.78 15.47 -9.39
C LEU A 87 -18.39 14.86 -9.58
N PHE A 88 -18.28 13.80 -10.39
CA PHE A 88 -17.01 13.14 -10.67
C PHE A 88 -16.41 13.69 -11.96
N ASP A 89 -15.58 14.72 -11.84
CA ASP A 89 -14.95 15.39 -12.98
C ASP A 89 -13.43 15.41 -12.81
N CYS A 90 -12.80 14.41 -13.41
CA CYS A 90 -11.35 14.24 -13.36
C CYS A 90 -10.63 15.26 -14.24
N SER A 91 -11.29 15.83 -15.25
CA SER A 91 -10.72 16.89 -16.07
C SER A 91 -10.55 18.16 -15.24
N SER A 92 -11.58 18.55 -14.48
CA SER A 92 -11.53 19.73 -13.62
C SER A 92 -10.57 19.60 -12.45
N VAL A 93 -10.35 18.38 -11.93
CA VAL A 93 -9.39 18.15 -10.84
C VAL A 93 -7.96 18.03 -11.37
N ILE A 94 -7.70 17.14 -12.31
CA ILE A 94 -6.35 16.82 -12.80
C ILE A 94 -5.83 17.89 -13.79
N GLY A 95 -6.73 18.53 -14.54
CA GLY A 95 -6.39 19.61 -15.45
C GLY A 95 -6.15 20.96 -14.76
N ASN A 96 -6.50 21.10 -13.48
CA ASN A 96 -6.35 22.36 -12.76
C ASN A 96 -4.89 22.57 -12.32
N ASP A 97 -4.15 23.41 -13.03
CA ASP A 97 -2.73 23.66 -12.75
C ASP A 97 -2.46 24.27 -11.37
N ALA A 98 -3.40 25.05 -10.82
CA ALA A 98 -3.24 25.67 -9.51
C ALA A 98 -3.25 24.64 -8.37
N TRP A 99 -4.01 23.55 -8.54
CA TRP A 99 -4.17 22.51 -7.51
C TRP A 99 -3.44 21.21 -7.84
N ASN A 100 -3.33 20.85 -9.11
CA ASN A 100 -2.72 19.60 -9.56
C ASN A 100 -1.20 19.70 -9.80
N THR A 101 -0.57 20.78 -9.33
CA THR A 101 0.88 20.97 -9.36
C THR A 101 1.42 21.00 -7.94
N MET A 102 2.50 20.26 -7.67
CA MET A 102 3.15 20.32 -6.36
C MET A 102 3.81 21.69 -6.17
N PRO A 103 3.42 22.46 -5.14
CA PRO A 103 3.77 23.88 -5.04
C PRO A 103 5.26 24.13 -4.84
N VAL A 104 6.00 23.16 -4.29
CA VAL A 104 7.43 23.32 -3.98
C VAL A 104 8.33 23.02 -5.18
N ILE A 105 7.94 22.07 -6.04
CA ILE A 105 8.80 21.54 -7.11
C ILE A 105 8.23 21.78 -8.51
N GLY A 106 6.99 22.24 -8.64
CA GLY A 106 6.37 22.57 -9.93
C GLY A 106 6.02 21.37 -10.81
N LEU A 107 6.03 20.15 -10.27
CA LEU A 107 5.68 18.93 -11.01
C LEU A 107 4.23 18.51 -10.74
N PRO A 108 3.52 17.93 -11.72
CA PRO A 108 2.17 17.46 -11.51
C PRO A 108 2.14 16.27 -10.54
N TRP A 109 1.10 16.17 -9.72
CA TRP A 109 1.02 15.12 -8.70
C TRP A 109 1.06 13.70 -9.27
N GLY A 110 0.63 13.49 -10.51
CA GLY A 110 0.76 12.19 -11.20
C GLY A 110 2.21 11.70 -11.28
N VAL A 111 3.16 12.59 -11.60
CA VAL A 111 4.60 12.25 -11.64
C VAL A 111 5.13 11.95 -10.23
N ILE A 112 4.68 12.71 -9.23
CA ILE A 112 5.08 12.49 -7.84
C ILE A 112 4.55 11.15 -7.31
N GLY A 113 3.31 10.81 -7.66
CA GLY A 113 2.73 9.50 -7.40
C GLY A 113 3.54 8.38 -8.05
N MET A 114 3.90 8.52 -9.34
CA MET A 114 4.73 7.53 -10.04
C MET A 114 6.06 7.27 -9.32
N ILE A 115 6.77 8.32 -8.94
CA ILE A 115 8.05 8.21 -8.22
C ILE A 115 7.84 7.56 -6.85
N ALA A 116 6.85 8.02 -6.09
CA ALA A 116 6.55 7.50 -4.75
C ALA A 116 6.20 5.99 -4.80
N PHE A 117 5.31 5.59 -5.71
CA PHE A 117 4.93 4.18 -5.87
C PHE A 117 6.08 3.31 -6.38
N ALA A 118 6.96 3.83 -7.23
CA ALA A 118 8.17 3.13 -7.65
C ALA A 118 9.14 2.90 -6.47
N VAL A 119 9.35 3.91 -5.62
CA VAL A 119 10.19 3.79 -4.42
C VAL A 119 9.58 2.80 -3.42
N PHE A 120 8.27 2.88 -3.17
CA PHE A 120 7.60 1.89 -2.31
C PHE A 120 7.72 0.48 -2.87
N MET A 121 7.48 0.30 -4.17
CA MET A 121 7.65 -0.99 -4.83
C MET A 121 9.08 -1.52 -4.65
N TRP A 122 10.10 -0.67 -4.82
CA TRP A 122 11.49 -1.04 -4.60
C TRP A 122 11.74 -1.50 -3.16
N LEU A 123 11.25 -0.77 -2.14
CA LEU A 123 11.35 -1.15 -0.74
C LEU A 123 10.69 -2.51 -0.46
N ILE A 124 9.48 -2.72 -1.01
CA ILE A 124 8.72 -3.96 -0.81
C ILE A 124 9.43 -5.15 -1.49
N ILE A 125 9.96 -4.96 -2.70
CA ILE A 125 10.67 -6.00 -3.43
C ILE A 125 11.98 -6.34 -2.72
N SER A 126 12.75 -5.35 -2.25
CA SER A 126 13.99 -5.63 -1.52
C SER A 126 13.70 -6.46 -0.27
N ILE A 127 12.79 -6.01 0.61
CA ILE A 127 12.36 -6.75 1.81
C ILE A 127 11.90 -8.16 1.46
N SER A 128 11.16 -8.33 0.35
CA SER A 128 10.67 -9.63 -0.09
C SER A 128 11.76 -10.56 -0.62
N LYS A 129 12.85 -10.03 -1.17
CA LYS A 129 13.95 -10.83 -1.75
C LYS A 129 14.96 -11.25 -0.70
N GLU A 130 15.28 -10.36 0.25
CA GLU A 130 16.24 -10.64 1.32
C GLU A 130 15.63 -10.34 2.70
N PRO A 131 14.66 -11.14 3.17
CA PRO A 131 13.92 -10.85 4.39
C PRO A 131 14.76 -10.95 5.67
N ASN A 132 15.98 -11.48 5.60
CA ASN A 132 16.87 -11.64 6.75
C ASN A 132 18.07 -10.67 6.71
N ALA A 133 18.11 -9.76 5.73
CA ALA A 133 19.18 -8.76 5.66
C ALA A 133 19.07 -7.74 6.79
N THR A 134 20.21 -7.19 7.21
CA THR A 134 20.29 -6.23 8.33
C THR A 134 19.56 -4.92 8.03
N TRP A 135 19.42 -4.55 6.76
CA TRP A 135 18.75 -3.31 6.33
C TRP A 135 17.22 -3.40 6.28
N VAL A 136 16.62 -4.59 6.47
CA VAL A 136 15.16 -4.81 6.34
C VAL A 136 14.38 -3.90 7.27
N VAL A 137 14.79 -3.79 8.54
CA VAL A 137 14.13 -2.93 9.53
C VAL A 137 14.16 -1.48 9.10
N GLN A 138 15.30 -1.03 8.58
CA GLN A 138 15.45 0.33 8.09
C GLN A 138 14.52 0.59 6.90
N HIS A 139 14.40 -0.35 5.97
CA HIS A 139 13.49 -0.22 4.83
C HIS A 139 12.01 -0.19 5.25
N ILE A 140 11.61 -1.01 6.23
CA ILE A 140 10.27 -0.97 6.81
C ILE A 140 10.00 0.40 7.45
N LYS A 141 10.95 0.92 8.24
CA LYS A 141 10.82 2.23 8.90
C LYS A 141 10.76 3.38 7.88
N ILE A 142 11.61 3.36 6.86
CA ILE A 142 11.57 4.33 5.76
C ILE A 142 10.20 4.29 5.08
N GLY A 143 9.73 3.11 4.69
CA GLY A 143 8.42 2.94 4.07
C GLY A 143 7.26 3.43 4.95
N LYS A 144 7.32 3.18 6.26
CA LYS A 144 6.31 3.68 7.20
C LYS A 144 6.33 5.20 7.31
N VAL A 145 7.49 5.81 7.45
CA VAL A 145 7.64 7.28 7.54
C VAL A 145 7.17 7.94 6.25
N MET A 146 7.61 7.44 5.09
CA MET A 146 7.13 7.90 3.78
C MET A 146 5.61 7.73 3.63
N GLY A 147 5.06 6.61 4.12
CA GLY A 147 3.63 6.35 4.13
C GLY A 147 2.85 7.40 4.92
N ILE A 148 3.30 7.71 6.14
CA ILE A 148 2.70 8.75 7.00
C ILE A 148 2.79 10.13 6.34
N LEU A 149 3.95 10.50 5.78
CA LEU A 149 4.10 11.77 5.06
C LEU A 149 3.15 11.85 3.86
N GLY A 150 3.02 10.76 3.10
CA GLY A 150 2.08 10.70 1.99
C GLY A 150 0.61 10.77 2.43
N LEU A 151 0.24 10.29 3.63
CA LEU A 151 -1.11 10.49 4.18
C LEU A 151 -1.40 11.97 4.48
N VAL A 152 -0.41 12.71 5.00
CA VAL A 152 -0.54 14.17 5.19
C VAL A 152 -0.75 14.86 3.84
N MET A 153 0.02 14.46 2.81
CA MET A 153 -0.16 14.99 1.46
C MET A 153 -1.52 14.63 0.85
N MET A 154 -2.01 13.42 1.11
CA MET A 154 -3.34 12.98 0.68
C MET A 154 -4.46 13.86 1.27
N LEU A 155 -4.34 14.27 2.54
CA LEU A 155 -5.30 15.21 3.15
C LEU A 155 -5.29 16.58 2.47
N TYR A 156 -4.12 17.08 2.08
CA TYR A 156 -4.01 18.30 1.28
C TYR A 156 -4.70 18.15 -0.09
N LEU A 157 -4.54 17.00 -0.76
CA LEU A 157 -5.20 16.75 -2.05
C LEU A 157 -6.72 16.60 -1.92
N PHE A 158 -7.22 16.02 -0.82
CA PHE A 158 -8.65 16.04 -0.53
C PHE A 158 -9.18 17.45 -0.30
N TYR A 159 -8.42 18.32 0.39
CA TYR A 159 -8.78 19.72 0.52
C TYR A 159 -8.81 20.43 -0.84
N ALA A 160 -7.90 20.10 -1.76
CA ALA A 160 -7.91 20.63 -3.13
C ALA A 160 -9.16 20.19 -3.91
N GLU A 161 -9.53 18.90 -3.87
CA GLU A 161 -10.78 18.41 -4.49
C GLU A 161 -12.02 19.11 -3.91
N PHE A 162 -12.08 19.29 -2.59
CA PHE A 162 -13.15 20.02 -1.93
C PHE A 162 -13.22 21.49 -2.39
N SER A 163 -12.06 22.14 -2.54
CA SER A 163 -11.96 23.53 -3.01
C SER A 163 -12.38 23.70 -4.47
N ILE A 164 -12.16 22.69 -5.31
CA ILE A 164 -12.63 22.65 -6.71
C ILE A 164 -14.13 22.32 -6.77
N GLY A 165 -14.67 21.67 -5.74
CA GLY A 165 -16.07 21.22 -5.69
C GLY A 165 -16.35 20.00 -6.56
N LYS A 166 -15.32 19.23 -6.91
CA LYS A 166 -15.37 18.04 -7.78
C LYS A 166 -14.53 16.92 -7.19
N LEU A 167 -14.92 15.67 -7.45
CA LEU A 167 -14.19 14.48 -7.00
C LEU A 167 -13.52 13.77 -8.18
N CYS A 168 -12.32 13.24 -7.96
CA CYS A 168 -11.62 12.44 -8.96
C CYS A 168 -11.54 10.96 -8.56
N GLN A 169 -12.12 10.09 -9.40
CA GLN A 169 -12.08 8.65 -9.20
C GLN A 169 -10.66 8.09 -9.28
N TYR A 170 -9.84 8.58 -10.20
CA TYR A 170 -8.45 8.16 -10.34
C TYR A 170 -7.59 8.58 -9.13
N CYS A 171 -7.76 9.81 -8.62
CA CYS A 171 -7.10 10.25 -7.39
C CYS A 171 -7.52 9.38 -6.21
N THR A 172 -8.81 9.09 -6.08
CA THR A 172 -9.33 8.20 -5.02
C THR A 172 -8.66 6.81 -5.06
N VAL A 173 -8.50 6.22 -6.25
CA VAL A 173 -7.82 4.93 -6.40
C VAL A 173 -6.33 5.03 -6.04
N ALA A 174 -5.65 6.11 -6.40
CA ALA A 174 -4.26 6.35 -5.99
C ALA A 174 -4.13 6.49 -4.47
N HIS A 175 -5.02 7.28 -3.84
CA HIS A 175 -5.09 7.48 -2.40
C HIS A 175 -5.35 6.17 -1.66
N LEU A 176 -6.26 5.33 -2.18
CA LEU A 176 -6.53 4.01 -1.64
C LEU A 176 -5.29 3.10 -1.69
N ALA A 177 -4.58 3.08 -2.82
CA ALA A 177 -3.34 2.30 -2.95
C ALA A 177 -2.28 2.75 -1.93
N HIS A 178 -2.11 4.06 -1.75
CA HIS A 178 -1.19 4.64 -0.77
C HIS A 178 -1.56 4.27 0.66
N ALA A 179 -2.84 4.40 1.03
CA ALA A 179 -3.34 4.06 2.36
C ALA A 179 -3.14 2.58 2.69
N ILE A 180 -3.47 1.68 1.74
CA ILE A 180 -3.28 0.22 1.90
C ILE A 180 -1.80 -0.12 2.09
N THR A 181 -0.90 0.47 1.29
CA THR A 181 0.53 0.23 1.44
C THR A 181 1.08 0.77 2.76
N THR A 182 0.63 1.94 3.18
CA THR A 182 1.01 2.51 4.48
C THR A 182 0.61 1.57 5.61
N PHE A 183 -0.63 1.08 5.60
CA PHE A 183 -1.09 0.05 6.52
C PHE A 183 -0.26 -1.25 6.43
N GLY A 184 0.15 -1.64 5.22
CA GLY A 184 1.05 -2.76 4.99
C GLY A 184 2.39 -2.61 5.71
N PHE A 185 3.01 -1.42 5.66
CA PHE A 185 4.25 -1.14 6.41
C PHE A 185 4.05 -1.18 7.93
N PHE A 186 2.93 -0.67 8.44
CA PHE A 186 2.59 -0.84 9.87
C PHE A 186 2.47 -2.32 10.25
N ARG A 187 1.84 -3.15 9.41
CA ARG A 187 1.76 -4.60 9.68
C ARG A 187 3.11 -5.30 9.57
N LEU A 188 3.99 -4.88 8.64
CA LEU A 188 5.34 -5.42 8.51
C LEU A 188 6.18 -5.12 9.73
N GLU A 189 6.15 -3.89 10.25
CA GLU A 189 6.86 -3.51 11.47
C GLU A 189 6.37 -4.32 12.66
N ASN A 190 5.06 -4.38 12.88
CA ASN A 190 4.47 -5.19 13.95
C ASN A 190 4.86 -6.68 13.82
N MET A 191 4.95 -7.22 12.61
CA MET A 191 5.37 -8.59 12.36
C MET A 191 6.87 -8.79 12.62
N PHE A 192 7.69 -7.77 12.37
CA PHE A 192 9.13 -7.81 12.63
C PHE A 192 9.44 -7.73 14.14
N GLU A 193 8.73 -6.87 14.86
CA GLU A 193 8.90 -6.67 16.31
C GLU A 193 8.28 -7.81 17.14
N SER A 194 7.21 -8.42 16.62
CA SER A 194 6.69 -9.67 17.18
C SER A 194 7.49 -10.86 16.65
N ASN A 195 7.45 -12.01 17.34
CA ASN A 195 8.05 -13.26 16.84
C ASN A 195 7.39 -13.81 15.55
N GLY A 196 6.58 -13.01 14.84
CA GLY A 196 5.87 -13.37 13.62
C GLY A 196 6.71 -13.37 12.35
N TRP A 197 7.88 -12.72 12.34
CA TRP A 197 8.69 -12.52 11.13
C TRP A 197 9.09 -13.80 10.40
N ASN A 198 9.53 -14.80 11.16
CA ASN A 198 9.96 -16.11 10.65
C ASN A 198 8.91 -17.21 10.85
N THR A 199 7.70 -16.85 11.30
CA THR A 199 6.64 -17.83 11.53
C THR A 199 6.07 -18.28 10.18
N THR A 200 6.35 -19.53 9.82
CA THR A 200 5.88 -20.20 8.59
C THR A 200 4.41 -20.63 8.66
N LYS A 201 3.75 -20.50 9.82
CA LYS A 201 2.35 -20.86 9.99
C LYS A 201 1.46 -19.62 9.96
N ALA A 202 0.34 -19.69 9.23
CA ALA A 202 -0.76 -18.75 9.36
C ALA A 202 -1.10 -18.57 10.86
N ALA A 203 -1.28 -17.33 11.29
CA ALA A 203 -1.50 -17.01 12.69
C ALA A 203 -2.63 -17.88 13.25
N PRO A 204 -2.42 -18.61 14.35
CA PRO A 204 -3.50 -19.38 14.95
C PRO A 204 -4.56 -18.39 15.45
N THR A 205 -5.76 -18.47 14.85
CA THR A 205 -6.97 -17.88 15.39
C THR A 205 -7.30 -18.59 16.70
N GLY A 206 -6.85 -18.06 17.83
CA GLY A 206 -7.14 -18.68 19.12
C GLY A 206 -6.54 -17.98 20.32
N LYS A 207 -7.41 -17.25 21.03
CA LYS A 207 -7.36 -16.87 22.46
C LYS A 207 -5.98 -16.58 23.05
N ARG A 208 -5.76 -15.31 23.39
CA ARG A 208 -4.74 -14.78 24.32
C ARG A 208 -4.52 -15.74 25.51
N GLN A 209 -3.58 -16.68 25.39
CA GLN A 209 -3.18 -17.52 26.50
C GLN A 209 -2.38 -16.64 27.46
N ALA A 210 -2.82 -16.67 28.71
CA ALA A 210 -2.28 -15.88 29.81
C ALA A 210 -0.75 -16.02 29.89
N ARG A 211 -0.08 -14.88 30.08
CA ARG A 211 1.34 -14.82 30.44
C ARG A 211 1.56 -15.73 31.66
N ARG A 212 2.32 -16.81 31.47
CA ARG A 212 2.87 -17.62 32.57
C ARG A 212 3.83 -16.74 33.37
N PRO A 213 3.69 -16.59 34.69
CA PRO A 213 4.63 -15.81 35.49
C PRO A 213 6.00 -16.49 35.46
N LYS A 214 7.05 -15.66 35.39
CA LYS A 214 8.46 -16.07 35.38
C LYS A 214 8.72 -16.99 36.57
N ARG A 215 9.31 -18.16 36.28
CA ARG A 215 9.85 -19.07 37.29
C ARG A 215 10.77 -18.27 38.22
N GLY A 216 10.46 -18.31 39.53
CA GLY A 216 11.27 -17.73 40.58
C GLY A 216 12.62 -18.42 40.70
N PHE A 217 13.56 -17.70 41.28
CA PHE A 217 14.89 -18.16 41.68
C PHE A 217 14.77 -19.39 42.60
N VAL A 218 15.46 -20.48 42.24
CA VAL A 218 15.60 -21.68 43.07
C VAL A 218 16.97 -21.57 43.76
N PRO A 219 17.04 -21.38 45.09
CA PRO A 219 18.32 -21.37 45.78
C PRO A 219 18.94 -22.77 45.78
N PRO A 220 20.28 -22.89 45.69
CA PRO A 220 20.96 -24.18 45.73
C PRO A 220 20.86 -24.80 47.13
N ILE A 221 20.66 -26.12 47.15
CA ILE A 221 20.70 -26.95 48.36
C ILE A 221 22.17 -27.09 48.77
N PRO A 222 22.56 -26.80 50.02
CA PRO A 222 23.90 -27.09 50.51
C PRO A 222 24.13 -28.60 50.50
N SER A 223 25.21 -29.05 49.88
CA SER A 223 25.72 -30.40 50.09
C SER A 223 26.32 -30.46 51.50
N GLU A 224 25.71 -31.25 52.38
CA GLU A 224 26.39 -31.74 53.57
C GLU A 224 27.46 -32.74 53.10
N GLU A 225 28.72 -32.31 53.13
CA GLU A 225 29.88 -33.20 53.12
C GLU A 225 30.20 -33.58 54.58
N GLU A 226 30.56 -34.86 54.75
CA GLU A 226 30.94 -35.54 56.01
C GLU A 226 32.00 -34.83 56.86
#